data_AF-A0A936TVG1-F1
#
_entry.id   AF-A0A936TVG1-F1
#
_cell.length_a   1.000
_cell.length_b   1.000
_cell.length_c   1.000
_cell.angle_alpha   90.00
_cell.angle_beta   90.00
_cell.angle_gamma   90.00
#
_symmetry.space_group_name_H-M   'P 1'
#
loop_
_entity.id
_entity.type
_entity.pdbx_description
1 polymer ?
#
loop_
_entity_poly.entity_id
_entity_poly.type
_entity_poly.pdbx_seq_one_letter_code
_entity_poly.pdbx_strand_id
1 'polypeptide(L)'
;MTATDTFSYALSGADGGKAFTTLTITVTGVNDTPENTVPAAQSTNEDTALVFSSGNDNAVTVADAPAARGPRRHGDDQASATEH
;
A
#
# COMPACT_ATOMS: atom_id res chain seq x y z
N MET A 1 6.15 2.78 -10.12
CA MET A 1 7.00 1.58 -10.34
C MET A 1 6.07 0.41 -10.66
N THR A 2 6.36 -0.42 -11.66
CA THR A 2 5.50 -1.57 -12.02
C THR A 2 6.24 -2.87 -11.82
N ALA A 3 5.58 -3.84 -11.19
CA ALA A 3 6.03 -5.22 -11.08
C ALA A 3 5.05 -6.12 -11.82
N THR A 4 5.58 -7.14 -12.49
CA THR A 4 4.77 -8.13 -13.20
C THR A 4 5.05 -9.50 -12.61
N ASP A 5 3.98 -10.25 -12.36
CA ASP A 5 4.03 -11.65 -11.96
C ASP A 5 3.32 -12.51 -13.01
N THR A 6 3.74 -13.77 -13.18
CA THR A 6 3.15 -14.66 -14.20
C THR A 6 3.04 -16.08 -13.68
N PHE A 7 1.84 -16.64 -13.81
CA PHE A 7 1.50 -17.98 -13.35
C PHE A 7 1.07 -18.85 -14.53
N SER A 8 1.74 -19.98 -14.74
CA SER A 8 1.28 -21.00 -15.69
C SER A 8 0.27 -21.92 -15.02
N TYR A 9 -0.87 -22.15 -15.65
CA TYR A 9 -1.87 -23.12 -15.18
C TYR A 9 -2.29 -24.06 -16.31
N ALA A 10 -2.78 -25.24 -15.92
CA ALA A 10 -3.20 -26.29 -16.83
C ALA A 10 -4.72 -26.45 -16.82
N LEU A 11 -5.33 -26.46 -18.00
CA LEU A 11 -6.71 -26.89 -18.22
C LEU A 11 -6.70 -28.38 -18.54
N SER A 12 -7.48 -29.17 -17.79
CA SER A 12 -7.61 -30.61 -17.99
C SER A 12 -8.84 -30.92 -18.84
N GLY A 13 -8.64 -31.60 -19.97
CA GLY A 13 -9.71 -32.19 -20.76
C GLY A 13 -10.23 -33.49 -20.15
N ALA A 14 -11.48 -33.85 -20.44
CA ALA A 14 -12.09 -35.10 -19.97
C ALA A 14 -11.41 -36.36 -20.55
N ASP A 15 -10.64 -36.21 -21.62
CA ASP A 15 -9.83 -37.25 -22.26
C ASP A 15 -8.42 -37.40 -21.65
N GLY A 16 -8.11 -36.64 -20.59
CA GLY A 16 -6.80 -36.66 -19.93
C GLY A 16 -5.79 -35.68 -20.52
N GLY A 17 -6.09 -35.04 -21.65
CA GLY A 17 -5.27 -33.98 -22.24
C GLY A 17 -5.06 -32.79 -21.29
N LYS A 18 -3.92 -32.10 -21.44
CA LYS A 18 -3.57 -30.90 -20.68
C LYS A 18 -3.20 -29.79 -21.64
N ALA A 19 -3.84 -28.63 -21.49
CA ALA A 19 -3.44 -27.40 -22.18
C ALA A 19 -2.90 -26.42 -21.14
N PHE A 20 -1.74 -25.81 -21.40
CA PHE A 20 -1.12 -24.85 -20.51
C PHE A 20 -1.35 -23.42 -21.01
N THR A 21 -1.59 -22.49 -20.10
CA THR A 21 -1.69 -21.06 -20.40
C THR A 21 -1.17 -20.23 -19.22
N THR A 22 -0.98 -18.94 -19.43
CA THR A 22 -0.35 -18.02 -18.47
C THR A 22 -1.32 -16.92 -18.02
N LEU A 23 -1.41 -16.70 -16.71
CA LEU A 23 -2.03 -15.52 -16.10
C LEU A 23 -0.93 -14.52 -15.76
N THR A 24 -0.98 -13.33 -16.38
CA THR A 24 -0.08 -12.22 -16.03
C THR A 24 -0.79 -11.25 -15.09
N ILE A 25 -0.17 -10.94 -13.96
CA ILE A 25 -0.66 -9.96 -12.99
C ILE A 25 0.31 -8.77 -13.01
N THR A 26 -0.22 -7.58 -13.28
CA THR A 26 0.56 -6.33 -13.19
C THR A 26 0.21 -5.59 -11.92
N VAL A 27 1.23 -5.25 -11.14
CA VAL A 27 1.13 -4.45 -9.91
C VAL A 27 1.74 -3.09 -10.17
N THR A 28 0.91 -2.05 -10.07
CA THR A 28 1.34 -0.66 -10.16
C THR A 28 1.57 -0.12 -8.75
N GLY A 29 2.82 0.14 -8.41
CA GLY A 29 3.20 0.87 -7.20
C GLY A 29 3.11 2.38 -7.42
N VAL A 30 2.45 3.05 -6.49
CA VAL A 30 2.48 4.51 -6.32
C VAL A 30 3.56 4.83 -5.30
N ASN A 31 4.31 5.92 -5.54
CA ASN A 31 5.27 6.44 -4.57
C ASN A 31 4.86 7.87 -4.25
N ASP A 32 4.33 8.08 -3.07
CA ASP A 32 3.93 9.39 -2.60
C ASP A 32 5.15 10.12 -2.03
N THR A 33 5.09 11.45 -2.01
CA THR A 33 6.14 12.26 -1.39
C THR A 33 5.94 12.31 0.11
N PRO A 34 7.02 12.38 0.92
CA PRO A 34 6.88 12.62 2.35
C PRO A 34 6.20 13.98 2.59
N GLU A 35 5.32 14.02 3.58
CA GLU A 35 4.66 15.25 4.03
C GLU A 35 5.27 15.71 5.35
N ASN A 36 5.63 16.99 5.44
CA ASN A 36 6.13 17.60 6.66
C ASN A 36 5.05 18.53 7.23
N THR A 37 4.73 18.35 8.51
CA THR A 37 3.91 19.29 9.27
C THR A 37 4.80 20.04 10.24
N VAL A 38 4.77 21.37 10.15
CA VAL A 38 5.52 22.27 11.01
C VAL A 38 4.56 23.21 11.74
N PRO A 39 4.87 23.62 12.98
CA PRO A 39 4.05 24.58 13.69
C PRO A 39 4.13 25.97 13.06
N ALA A 40 3.16 26.82 13.38
CA ALA A 40 3.24 28.24 13.08
C ALA A 40 4.47 28.89 13.74
N ALA A 41 4.79 30.13 13.37
CA ALA A 41 5.93 30.86 13.94
C ALA A 41 5.92 30.80 15.47
N GLN A 42 7.06 30.38 16.04
CA GLN A 42 7.27 30.30 17.48
C GLN A 42 8.18 31.44 17.91
N SER A 43 7.96 31.95 19.11
CA SER A 43 8.85 32.93 19.76
C SER A 43 9.18 32.45 21.16
N THR A 44 10.42 32.65 21.56
CA THR A 44 10.86 32.43 22.94
C THR A 44 11.74 33.60 23.34
N ASN A 45 11.86 33.85 24.63
CA ASN A 45 12.84 34.80 25.12
C ASN A 45 14.24 34.23 24.94
N GLU A 46 15.24 35.11 24.95
CA GLU A 46 16.63 34.67 25.06
C GLU A 46 16.82 33.80 26.31
N ASP A 47 17.78 32.87 26.21
CA ASP A 47 18.13 31.90 27.25
C ASP A 47 16.96 31.00 27.72
N THR A 48 15.88 30.95 26.94
CA THR A 48 14.71 30.13 27.23
C THR A 48 14.61 29.00 26.21
N ALA A 49 14.78 27.77 26.69
CA ALA A 49 14.64 26.58 25.85
C ALA A 49 13.21 26.45 25.29
N LEU A 50 13.10 26.29 23.97
CA LEU A 50 11.85 25.97 23.29
C LEU A 50 11.86 24.49 22.91
N VAL A 51 10.96 23.71 23.53
CA VAL A 51 10.85 22.26 23.29
C VAL A 51 9.75 21.99 22.27
N PHE A 52 10.11 21.31 21.18
CA PHE A 52 9.18 20.83 20.16
C PHE A 52 8.67 19.45 20.55
N SER A 53 7.37 19.34 20.84
CA SER A 53 6.75 18.05 21.17
C SER A 53 5.26 18.05 20.88
N SER A 54 4.66 16.85 20.78
CA SER A 54 3.22 16.72 20.64
C SER A 54 2.45 17.18 21.88
N GLY A 55 3.07 17.15 23.07
CA GLY A 55 2.47 17.65 24.30
C GLY A 55 2.46 19.18 24.40
N ASN A 56 3.24 19.87 23.57
CA ASN A 56 3.34 21.33 23.54
C ASN A 56 2.63 21.94 22.31
N ASP A 57 1.86 21.14 21.56
CA ASP A 57 1.15 21.53 20.34
C ASP A 57 2.03 22.20 19.26
N ASN A 58 3.34 21.94 19.31
CA ASN A 58 4.32 22.51 18.40
C ASN A 58 5.22 21.44 17.77
N ALA A 59 4.74 20.19 17.67
CA ALA A 59 5.53 19.12 17.08
C ALA A 59 5.91 19.40 15.63
N VAL A 60 7.11 18.97 15.25
CA VAL A 60 7.50 18.80 13.85
C VAL A 60 7.35 17.32 13.53
N THR A 61 6.57 17.00 12.50
CA THR A 61 6.29 15.59 12.13
C THR A 61 6.51 15.36 10.66
N VAL A 62 7.06 14.19 10.33
CA VAL A 62 7.16 13.69 8.97
C VAL A 62 6.26 12.48 8.85
N ALA A 63 5.36 12.49 7.87
CA ALA A 63 4.49 11.38 7.55
C ALA A 63 4.72 10.93 6.12
N ASP A 64 4.46 9.65 5.86
CA ASP A 64 4.22 9.20 4.50
C ASP A 64 2.82 9.70 4.08
N ALA A 65 2.73 10.41 2.97
CA ALA A 65 1.43 10.81 2.46
C ALA A 65 0.63 9.55 2.11
N PRO A 66 -0.67 9.48 2.42
CA PRO A 66 -1.45 8.28 2.18
C PRO A 66 -1.45 7.97 0.68
N ALA A 67 -1.01 6.76 0.34
CA ALA A 67 -1.07 6.30 -1.04
C ALA A 67 -2.47 6.50 -1.60
N ALA A 68 -2.55 7.16 -2.77
CA ALA A 68 -3.78 7.28 -3.53
C ALA A 68 -4.39 5.87 -3.62
N ARG A 69 -5.50 5.64 -2.92
CA ARG A 69 -6.07 4.31 -2.65
C ARG A 69 -6.32 3.60 -3.99
N GLY A 70 -5.35 2.81 -4.45
CA GLY A 70 -5.50 1.89 -5.57
C GLY A 70 -6.38 0.72 -5.16
N PRO A 71 -7.07 0.06 -6.12
CA PRO A 71 -8.07 -0.94 -5.80
C PRO A 71 -7.51 -2.07 -4.93
N ARG A 72 -8.20 -2.34 -3.81
CA ARG A 72 -7.93 -3.47 -2.93
C ARG A 72 -8.10 -4.78 -3.71
N ARG A 73 -7.18 -5.74 -3.51
CA ARG A 73 -7.12 -7.01 -4.24
C ARG A 73 -8.36 -7.85 -3.98
N HIS A 74 -8.78 -8.56 -5.02
CA HIS A 74 -9.93 -9.46 -5.13
C HIS A 74 -9.73 -10.72 -4.26
N GLY A 75 -9.83 -10.58 -2.95
CA GLY A 75 -9.70 -11.66 -1.95
C GLY A 75 -10.98 -11.99 -1.20
N ASP A 76 -12.09 -11.32 -1.51
CA ASP A 76 -13.38 -11.52 -0.85
C ASP A 76 -14.28 -12.43 -1.71
N ASP A 77 -13.89 -13.70 -1.89
CA ASP A 77 -14.87 -14.74 -2.24
C ASP A 77 -14.44 -16.12 -1.71
N GLN A 78 -14.67 -16.33 -0.42
CA GLN A 78 -14.88 -17.67 0.14
C GLN A 78 -16.34 -18.05 -0.16
N ALA A 79 -16.64 -18.45 -1.40
CA ALA A 79 -17.91 -19.10 -1.73
C ALA A 79 -17.67 -20.62 -1.83
N SER A 80 -18.10 -21.29 -0.77
CA SER A 80 -18.32 -22.73 -0.67
C SER A 80 -18.98 -23.31 -1.93
N ALA A 81 -18.39 -24.38 -2.48
CA ALA A 81 -19.11 -25.32 -3.33
C ALA A 81 -18.65 -26.74 -2.99
N THR A 82 -19.59 -27.48 -2.43
CA THR A 82 -19.61 -28.88 -2.01
C THR A 82 -18.87 -29.85 -2.94
N GLU A 83 -17.95 -30.63 -2.37
CA GLU A 83 -17.39 -31.84 -2.99
C GLU A 83 -18.42 -32.98 -2.94
N HIS A 84 -18.55 -33.73 -4.05
CA HIS A 84 -19.19 -35.03 -4.13
C HIS A 84 -18.35 -35.96 -4.99
#